data_AF-A0A8T4V4A5-F1
#
_entry.id   AF-A0A8T4V4A5-F1
#
_cell.length_a   1.000
_cell.length_b   1.000
_cell.length_c   1.000
_cell.angle_alpha   90.00
_cell.angle_beta   90.00
_cell.angle_gamma   90.00
#
_symmetry.space_group_name_H-M   'P 1'
#
loop_
_entity.id
_entity.type
_entity.pdbx_description
1 polymer ?
#
loop_
_entity_poly.entity_id
_entity_poly.type
_entity_poly.pdbx_seq_one_letter_code
_entity_poly.pdbx_strand_id
1 'polypeptide(L)' 'MEVKILYTNYKGETAIRRIIPKEIKFMSNEYHKEEQWCLIAYDLDKQADRTFACKDIKAWFN' A
#
# COMPACT_ATOMS: atom_id res chain seq x y z
N MET A 1 -5.32 -10.07 -10.83
CA MET A 1 -6.43 -10.08 -9.86
C MET A 1 -6.35 -8.78 -9.08
N GLU A 2 -7.42 -8.00 -9.08
CA GLU A 2 -7.52 -6.75 -8.31
C GLU A 2 -7.97 -7.07 -6.88
N VAL A 3 -7.47 -6.31 -5.91
CA VAL A 3 -7.98 -6.30 -4.53
C VAL A 3 -8.13 -4.87 -4.06
N LYS A 4 -9.04 -4.64 -3.10
CA LYS A 4 -9.23 -3.33 -2.48
C LYS A 4 -8.72 -3.34 -1.06
N ILE A 5 -8.02 -2.27 -0.68
CA ILE A 5 -7.53 -2.06 0.68
C ILE A 5 -8.03 -0.75 1.24
N LEU A 6 -8.35 -0.71 2.54
CA LEU A 6 -8.49 0.54 3.28
C LEU A 6 -7.10 0.95 3.79
N TYR A 7 -6.58 2.09 3.34
CA TYR A 7 -5.20 2.50 3.62
C TYR A 7 -5.12 3.94 4.13
N THR A 8 -4.34 4.15 5.19
CA THR A 8 -4.00 5.48 5.71
C THR A 8 -2.66 5.93 5.14
N ASN A 9 -2.61 7.06 4.43
CA ASN A 9 -1.36 7.58 3.87
C ASN A 9 -0.55 8.39 4.90
N TYR A 10 0.65 8.84 4.50
CA TYR A 10 1.52 9.67 5.33
C TYR A 10 0.93 11.03 5.75
N LYS A 11 -0.16 11.48 5.10
CA LYS A 11 -0.92 12.69 5.47
C LYS A 11 -2.04 12.39 6.48
N GLY A 12 -2.19 11.15 6.93
CA GLY A 12 -3.28 10.72 7.81
C GLY A 12 -4.61 10.50 7.10
N GLU A 13 -4.66 10.61 5.77
CA GLU A 13 -5.89 10.43 5.00
C GLU A 13 -6.14 8.94 4.78
N THR A 14 -7.33 8.48 5.18
CA THR A 14 -7.74 7.09 5.00
C THR A 14 -8.70 6.98 3.83
N ALA A 15 -8.40 6.10 2.89
CA ALA A 15 -9.24 5.87 1.73
C ALA A 15 -9.07 4.46 1.17
N ILE A 16 -10.05 4.02 0.37
CA ILE A 16 -9.96 2.77 -0.35
C ILE A 16 -8.98 2.93 -1.53
N ARG A 17 -8.14 1.93 -1.76
CA ARG A 17 -7.26 1.82 -2.92
C ARG A 17 -7.53 0.53 -3.66
N ARG A 18 -7.69 0.64 -4.98
CA ARG A 18 -7.79 -0.51 -5.87
C ARG A 18 -6.41 -0.85 -6.40
N ILE A 19 -5.92 -2.03 -6.08
CA ILE A 19 -4.51 -2.39 -6.36
C ILE A 19 -4.40 -3.76 -7.01
N ILE A 20 -3.32 -3.94 -7.77
CA ILE A 20 -2.83 -5.25 -8.20
C ILE A 20 -1.55 -5.54 -7.40
N PRO A 21 -1.60 -6.42 -6.38
CA PRO A 21 -0.45 -6.81 -5.58
C PRO A 21 0.66 -7.41 -6.45
N LYS A 22 1.92 -7.06 -6.15
CA LYS A 22 3.11 -7.62 -6.81
C LYS A 22 3.92 -8.47 -5.84
N GLU A 23 4.35 -7.89 -4.72
CA GLU A 23 5.15 -8.58 -3.70
C GLU A 23 5.03 -7.91 -2.32
N ILE A 24 5.38 -8.66 -1.27
CA ILE A 24 5.53 -8.15 0.10
C ILE A 24 7.01 -8.26 0.49
N LYS A 25 7.60 -7.17 0.99
CA LYS A 25 9.02 -7.10 1.33
C LYS A 25 9.24 -6.36 2.64
N PHE A 26 10.18 -6.84 3.45
CA PHE A 26 10.68 -6.10 4.61
C PHE A 26 11.78 -5.15 4.14
N MET A 27 11.51 -3.84 4.14
CA MET A 27 12.41 -2.84 3.57
C MET A 27 12.18 -1.45 4.15
N SER A 28 13.11 -0.53 3.89
CA SER A 28 12.97 0.91 4.05
C SER A 28 13.24 1.62 2.72
N ASN A 29 12.71 2.84 2.55
CA ASN A 29 13.00 3.70 1.39
C ASN A 29 12.81 5.18 1.77
N GLU A 30 12.89 6.09 0.80
CA GLU A 30 12.76 7.54 1.02
C GLU A 30 11.41 7.95 1.64
N TYR A 31 10.35 7.17 1.41
CA TYR A 31 9.00 7.39 1.95
C TYR A 31 8.74 6.61 3.25
N HIS A 32 9.43 5.49 3.44
CA HIS A 32 9.32 4.57 4.57
C HIS A 32 10.69 4.47 5.26
N LYS A 33 11.06 5.47 6.05
CA LYS A 33 12.41 5.62 6.62
C LYS A 33 12.81 4.51 7.60
N GLU A 34 11.83 3.87 8.22
CA GLU A 34 12.05 2.72 9.11
C GLU A 34 11.75 1.43 8.36
N GLU A 35 12.58 0.40 8.58
CA GLU A 35 12.33 -0.92 8.02
C GLU A 35 11.00 -1.48 8.53
N GLN A 36 10.16 -1.88 7.59
CA GLN A 36 8.85 -2.43 7.88
C GLN A 36 8.38 -3.32 6.74
N TRP A 37 7.32 -4.09 6.98
CA TRP A 37 6.65 -4.81 5.91
C TRP A 37 5.93 -3.83 4.99
N CYS A 38 6.28 -3.91 3.71
CA CYS A 38 5.71 -3.12 2.64
C CYS A 38 5.09 -4.01 1.57
N LEU A 39 3.91 -3.63 1.09
CA LEU A 39 3.24 -4.21 -0.07
C LEU A 39 3.55 -3.35 -1.29
N ILE A 40 4.24 -3.92 -2.27
CA ILE A 40 4.45 -3.32 -3.58
C ILE A 40 3.29 -3.72 -4.47
N ALA A 41 2.62 -2.74 -5.07
CA ALA A 41 1.45 -2.98 -5.89
C ALA A 41 1.28 -1.89 -6.95
N TYR A 42 0.61 -2.23 -8.06
CA TYR A 42 0.15 -1.24 -9.02
C TYR A 42 -1.18 -0.65 -8.54
N ASP A 43 -1.20 0.66 -8.28
CA ASP A 43 -2.40 1.40 -7.87
C ASP A 43 -3.21 1.78 -9.12
N LEU A 44 -4.41 1.22 -9.25
CA LEU A 44 -5.28 1.43 -10.41
C LEU A 44 -5.91 2.84 -10.42
N ASP A 45 -6.06 3.47 -9.25
CA ASP A 45 -6.66 4.79 -9.12
C ASP A 45 -5.63 5.89 -9.40
N LYS A 46 -4.35 5.61 -9.18
CA LYS A 46 -3.22 6.50 -9.49
C LYS A 46 -2.46 6.15 -10.77
N GLN A 47 -2.74 4.99 -11.36
CA GLN A 47 -2.05 4.45 -12.54
C GLN A 47 -0.53 4.43 -12.37
N ALA A 48 -0.06 3.97 -11.20
CA ALA A 48 1.35 3.97 -10.86
C ALA A 48 1.70 2.86 -9.87
N ASP A 49 2.96 2.44 -9.89
CA ASP A 49 3.51 1.58 -8.84
C ASP A 49 3.65 2.33 -7.52
N ARG A 50 3.18 1.71 -6.45
CA ARG A 50 3.18 2.26 -5.10
C ARG A 50 3.62 1.22 -4.09
N THR A 51 4.18 1.73 -2.99
CA THR A 51 4.61 0.94 -1.85
C THR A 51 3.77 1.33 -0.65
N PHE A 52 2.92 0.40 -0.20
CA PHE A 52 2.01 0.58 0.92
C PHE A 52 2.65 -0.03 2.17
N ALA A 53 2.78 0.74 3.25
CA ALA A 53 3.18 0.19 4.53
C ALA A 53 2.09 -0.75 5.07
N CYS A 54 2.41 -2.00 5.34
CA CYS A 54 1.41 -2.99 5.76
C CYS A 54 0.73 -2.61 7.08
N LYS A 55 1.44 -1.92 7.99
CA LYS A 55 0.88 -1.42 9.26
C LYS A 55 -0.26 -0.39 9.09
N ASP A 56 -0.29 0.27 7.93
CA ASP A 56 -1.28 1.30 7.61
C ASP A 56 -2.43 0.77 6.74
N ILE A 57 -2.40 -0.51 6.39
CA ILE A 57 -3.55 -1.23 5.81
C ILE A 57 -4.50 -1.61 6.95
N LYS A 58 -5.73 -1.09 6.91
CA LYS A 58 -6.73 -1.27 7.98
C LYS A 58 -7.73 -2.38 7.68
N ALA A 59 -7.99 -2.67 6.40
CA ALA A 59 -8.90 -3.72 5.97
C ALA A 59 -8.63 -4.15 4.52
N TRP A 60 -9.07 -5.35 4.19
CA TRP A 60 -9.06 -5.93 2.84
C TRP A 60 -10.48 -6.26 2.43
N PHE A 61 -10.80 -6.08 1.14
CA PHE A 61 -12.11 -6.42 0.59
C PHE A 61 -11.96 -7.31 -0.63
N ASN A 62 -12.88 -8.27 -0.77
CA ASN A 62 -13.05 -9.13 -1.95
C ASN A 62 -13.86 -8.43 -3.05
#